data_AF-A0A4Q3FDD7-F1
#
_entry.id   AF-A0A4Q3FDD7-F1
#
_cell.length_a   1.000
_cell.length_b   1.000
_cell.length_c   1.000
_cell.angle_alpha   90.00
_cell.angle_beta   90.00
_cell.angle_gamma   90.00
#
_symmetry.space_group_name_H-M   'P 1'
#
loop_
_entity.id
_entity.type
_entity.pdbx_description
1 polymer ?
#
loop_
_entity_poly.entity_id
_entity_poly.type
_entity_poly.pdbx_seq_one_letter_code
_entity_poly.pdbx_strand_id
1 'polypeptide(L)'
;MKKILLILIVLSPIFSFAQTDTSRAKMKEQYCMIIASPKFFSTKVNIEVDFGQPTAFFSDQRLKDESGKAMSFNTTIDALNYMGSQGWLFVNAYNLPSAPTTSTTSGSVTTTTAPQSKMYYIMRRLVPAQ
;
A
#
# COMPACT_ATOMS: atom_id res chain seq x y z
N MET A 1 -42.08 -48.26 15.36
CA MET A 1 -40.69 -47.96 15.83
C MET A 1 -39.75 -47.55 14.68
N LYS A 2 -39.74 -48.24 13.52
CA LYS A 2 -38.94 -47.84 12.34
C LYS A 2 -39.16 -46.41 11.82
N LYS A 3 -40.40 -45.89 11.91
CA LYS A 3 -40.73 -44.52 11.46
C LYS A 3 -40.12 -43.42 12.35
N ILE A 4 -39.92 -43.70 13.64
CA ILE A 4 -39.31 -42.77 14.61
C ILE A 4 -37.80 -42.64 14.34
N LEU A 5 -37.14 -43.75 14.01
CA LEU A 5 -35.74 -43.77 13.62
C LEU A 5 -35.48 -42.92 12.37
N LEU A 6 -36.41 -42.97 11.40
CA LEU A 6 -36.34 -42.20 10.16
C LEU A 6 -36.46 -40.69 10.40
N ILE A 7 -37.34 -40.27 11.33
CA ILE A 7 -37.51 -38.86 11.71
C ILE A 7 -36.25 -38.32 12.41
N LEU A 8 -35.62 -39.12 13.27
CA LEU A 8 -34.40 -38.71 13.99
C LEU A 8 -33.22 -38.41 13.04
N ILE A 9 -33.07 -39.20 11.98
CA ILE A 9 -32.01 -39.04 10.97
C ILE A 9 -32.24 -37.77 10.14
N VAL A 10 -33.49 -37.47 9.79
CA VAL A 10 -33.84 -36.28 8.98
C VAL A 10 -33.66 -34.97 9.77
N LEU A 11 -33.76 -34.99 11.11
CA LEU A 11 -33.55 -33.81 11.96
C LEU A 11 -32.07 -33.58 12.36
N SER A 12 -31.16 -34.49 12.02
CA SER A 12 -29.73 -34.36 12.33
C SER A 12 -29.01 -33.10 11.79
N PRO A 13 -29.31 -32.55 10.59
CA PRO A 13 -28.52 -31.46 10.02
C PRO A 13 -28.86 -30.06 10.58
N ILE A 14 -29.85 -29.93 11.48
CA ILE A 14 -30.29 -28.63 12.01
C ILE A 14 -29.24 -28.00 12.94
N PHE A 15 -28.29 -28.80 13.44
CA PHE A 15 -27.20 -28.34 14.33
C PHE A 15 -25.88 -28.00 13.60
N SER A 16 -25.86 -28.03 12.27
CA SER A 16 -24.68 -27.60 11.51
C SER A 16 -24.55 -26.08 11.52
N PHE A 17 -23.85 -25.56 12.54
CA PHE A 17 -23.30 -24.22 12.49
C PHE A 17 -22.09 -24.21 11.54
N ALA A 18 -22.28 -23.73 10.31
CA ALA A 18 -21.17 -23.40 9.43
C ALA A 18 -20.46 -22.16 10.00
N GLN A 19 -19.37 -22.37 10.74
CA GLN A 19 -18.59 -21.28 11.30
C GLN A 19 -17.97 -20.47 10.16
N THR A 20 -18.57 -19.33 9.84
CA THR A 20 -17.92 -18.30 9.03
C THR A 20 -16.97 -17.56 9.96
N ASP A 21 -15.70 -17.52 9.59
CA ASP A 21 -14.63 -16.92 10.38
C ASP A 21 -14.86 -15.39 10.50
N THR A 22 -15.67 -14.97 11.48
CA THR A 22 -16.06 -13.57 11.70
C THR A 22 -14.88 -12.67 12.03
N SER A 23 -13.71 -13.27 12.32
CA SER A 23 -12.43 -12.59 12.50
C SER A 23 -12.04 -11.77 11.27
N ARG A 24 -12.22 -12.32 10.05
CA ARG A 24 -11.97 -11.62 8.78
C ARG A 24 -13.01 -10.55 8.48
N ALA A 25 -14.27 -10.78 8.86
CA ALA A 25 -15.36 -9.82 8.66
C ALA A 25 -15.15 -8.51 9.44
N LYS A 26 -14.31 -8.53 10.49
CA LYS A 26 -13.94 -7.34 11.28
C LYS A 26 -12.61 -6.70 10.86
N MET A 27 -11.97 -7.14 9.78
CA MET A 27 -10.73 -6.52 9.32
C MET A 27 -11.03 -5.43 8.28
N LYS A 28 -10.42 -4.26 8.45
CA LYS A 28 -10.44 -3.18 7.45
C LYS A 28 -9.16 -3.25 6.63
N GLU A 29 -9.28 -3.06 5.33
CA GLU A 29 -8.13 -2.88 4.45
C GLU A 29 -7.59 -1.45 4.60
N GLN A 30 -6.31 -1.33 4.92
CA GLN A 30 -5.57 -0.08 4.86
C GLN A 30 -4.67 -0.09 3.64
N TYR A 31 -4.55 1.07 2.99
CA TYR A 31 -3.71 1.26 1.80
C TYR A 31 -2.65 2.31 2.08
N CYS A 32 -1.47 2.14 1.49
CA CYS A 32 -0.45 3.17 1.43
C CYS A 32 0.19 3.20 0.04
N MET A 33 0.79 4.34 -0.28
CA MET A 33 1.47 4.59 -1.54
C MET A 33 2.93 4.93 -1.28
N ILE A 34 3.83 4.21 -1.94
CA ILE A 34 5.26 4.49 -1.91
C ILE A 34 5.61 5.23 -3.20
N ILE A 35 6.23 6.39 -3.06
CA ILE A 35 6.68 7.23 -4.15
C ILE A 35 8.19 7.13 -4.21
N ALA A 36 8.71 6.49 -5.25
CA ALA A 36 10.14 6.39 -5.52
C ALA A 36 10.53 7.41 -6.58
N SER A 37 11.42 8.33 -6.21
CA SER A 37 12.01 9.33 -7.12
C SER A 37 13.53 9.13 -7.20
N PRO A 38 14.12 9.02 -8.41
CA PRO A 38 15.56 8.96 -8.55
C PRO A 38 16.21 10.28 -8.09
N LYS A 39 17.40 10.21 -7.48
CA LYS A 39 18.22 11.41 -7.21
C LYS A 39 19.18 11.63 -8.36
N PHE A 40 19.17 12.82 -8.95
CA PHE A 40 19.98 13.20 -10.11
C PHE A 40 21.49 12.94 -9.98
N PHE A 41 22.04 12.89 -8.76
CA PHE A 41 23.49 12.81 -8.51
C PHE A 41 23.92 11.60 -7.65
N SER A 42 23.04 10.62 -7.41
CA SER A 42 23.38 9.45 -6.60
C SER A 42 22.54 8.23 -6.99
N THR A 43 23.10 7.02 -6.85
CA THR A 43 22.36 5.76 -6.94
C THR A 43 21.25 5.64 -5.88
N LYS A 44 21.24 6.54 -4.89
CA LYS A 44 20.23 6.59 -3.83
C LYS A 44 18.88 7.04 -4.36
N VAL A 45 17.83 6.28 -4.04
CA VAL A 45 16.43 6.65 -4.34
C VAL A 45 15.87 7.50 -3.20
N ASN A 46 15.08 8.54 -3.52
CA ASN A 46 14.24 9.20 -2.53
C ASN A 46 12.92 8.44 -2.43
N ILE A 47 12.58 8.00 -1.22
CA ILE A 47 11.38 7.20 -0.97
C ILE A 47 10.51 7.93 0.03
N GLU A 48 9.29 8.20 -0.39
CA GLU A 48 8.23 8.83 0.41
C GLU A 48 7.06 7.85 0.52
N VAL A 49 6.40 7.82 1.67
CA VAL A 49 5.25 6.92 1.90
C VAL A 49 4.06 7.73 2.34
N ASP A 50 2.98 7.62 1.59
CA ASP A 50 1.71 8.27 1.85
C ASP A 50 0.70 7.24 2.37
N PHE A 51 0.22 7.44 3.60
CA PHE A 51 -0.78 6.59 4.26
C PHE A 51 -2.22 7.09 4.07
N GLY A 52 -2.44 8.18 3.33
CA GLY A 52 -3.76 8.75 3.06
C GLY A 52 -4.47 9.34 4.29
N GLN A 53 -3.77 9.50 5.42
CA GLN A 53 -4.33 10.14 6.61
C GLN A 53 -4.32 11.68 6.43
N PRO A 54 -5.37 12.41 6.86
CA PRO A 54 -5.34 13.86 6.89
C PRO A 54 -4.33 14.30 7.94
N THR A 55 -3.08 14.45 7.53
CA THR A 55 -2.05 15.03 8.36
C THR A 55 -2.38 16.50 8.53
N ALA A 56 -2.69 16.91 9.76
CA ALA A 56 -2.57 18.31 10.14
C ALA A 56 -1.23 18.84 9.61
N PHE A 57 -1.24 20.05 9.06
CA PHE A 57 -0.20 20.73 8.25
C PHE A 57 1.27 20.70 8.77
N PHE A 58 1.56 20.00 9.87
CA PHE A 58 2.86 19.85 10.52
C PHE A 58 3.30 18.38 10.78
N SER A 59 2.59 17.36 10.28
CA SER A 59 3.00 15.95 10.48
C SER A 59 3.94 15.48 9.35
N ASP A 60 5.19 15.25 9.71
CA ASP A 60 6.26 14.72 8.86
C ASP A 60 5.90 13.32 8.34
N GLN A 61 5.45 13.22 7.08
CA GLN A 61 4.97 11.99 6.40
C GLN A 61 6.08 10.97 6.07
N ARG A 62 7.28 11.13 6.62
CA ARG A 62 8.39 10.22 6.37
C ARG A 62 8.21 8.97 7.22
N LEU A 63 8.50 7.79 6.66
CA LEU A 63 8.63 6.56 7.45
C LEU A 63 9.68 6.79 8.53
N LYS A 64 9.24 6.82 9.79
CA LYS A 64 10.12 6.96 10.94
C LYS A 64 10.48 5.58 11.45
N ASP A 65 11.77 5.36 11.65
CA ASP A 65 12.29 4.19 12.33
C ASP A 65 11.86 4.19 13.81
N GLU A 66 12.14 3.13 14.56
CA GLU A 66 11.82 2.99 16.00
C GLU A 66 12.37 4.16 16.84
N SER A 67 13.41 4.84 16.33
CA SER A 67 14.03 6.03 16.92
C SER A 67 13.40 7.37 16.49
N GLY A 68 12.30 7.37 15.74
CA GLY A 68 11.65 8.58 15.24
C GLY A 68 12.36 9.27 14.05
N LYS A 69 13.43 8.66 13.52
CA LYS A 69 14.24 9.21 12.43
C LYS A 69 13.69 8.79 11.07
N ALA A 70 13.64 9.71 10.11
CA ALA A 70 13.30 9.40 8.73
C ALA A 70 14.22 8.32 8.14
N MET A 71 13.65 7.18 7.76
CA MET A 71 14.35 6.06 7.17
C MET A 71 14.75 6.41 5.73
N SER A 72 16.03 6.26 5.41
CA SER A 72 16.53 6.44 4.05
C SER A 72 16.89 5.08 3.48
N PHE A 73 16.24 4.72 2.38
CA PHE A 73 16.51 3.48 1.67
C PHE A 73 17.47 3.72 0.51
N ASN A 74 18.32 2.73 0.23
CA ASN A 74 19.25 2.83 -0.89
C ASN A 74 18.57 2.51 -2.23
N THR A 75 17.62 1.58 -2.21
CA THR A 75 16.87 1.13 -3.39
C THR A 75 15.38 1.07 -3.10
N THR A 76 14.54 1.11 -4.13
CA THR A 76 13.09 0.91 -3.97
C THR A 76 12.74 -0.47 -3.43
N ILE A 77 13.50 -1.50 -3.81
CA ILE A 77 13.29 -2.87 -3.33
C ILE A 77 13.55 -2.99 -1.83
N ASP A 78 14.54 -2.27 -1.31
CA ASP A 78 14.85 -2.21 0.11
C ASP A 78 13.65 -1.66 0.93
N ALA A 79 13.00 -0.61 0.43
CA ALA A 79 11.77 -0.11 1.04
C ALA A 79 10.60 -1.08 0.92
N LEU A 80 10.43 -1.76 -0.22
CA LEU A 80 9.38 -2.76 -0.38
C LEU A 80 9.58 -3.94 0.57
N ASN A 81 10.82 -4.38 0.77
CA ASN A 81 11.15 -5.44 1.73
C ASN A 81 10.87 -5.01 3.16
N TYR A 82 11.24 -3.79 3.54
CA TYR A 82 10.92 -3.23 4.85
C TYR A 82 9.40 -3.14 5.07
N MET A 83 8.65 -2.65 4.08
CA MET A 83 7.18 -2.60 4.18
C MET A 83 6.57 -4.01 4.26
N GLY A 84 7.14 -4.97 3.54
CA GLY A 84 6.82 -6.39 3.66
C GLY A 84 7.03 -6.93 5.09
N SER A 85 8.15 -6.61 5.73
CA SER A 85 8.39 -7.02 7.12
C SER A 85 7.43 -6.37 8.12
N GLN A 86 6.87 -5.21 7.79
CA GLN A 86 5.82 -4.52 8.56
C GLN A 86 4.39 -5.03 8.25
N GLY A 87 4.26 -6.11 7.48
CA GLY A 87 3.00 -6.77 7.15
C GLY A 87 2.22 -6.14 6.00
N TRP A 88 2.86 -5.28 5.20
CA TRP A 88 2.24 -4.73 3.99
C TRP A 88 2.42 -5.68 2.81
N LEU A 89 1.35 -5.81 2.02
CA LEU A 89 1.30 -6.63 0.81
C LEU A 89 1.32 -5.73 -0.41
N PHE A 90 2.20 -6.03 -1.36
CA PHE A 90 2.22 -5.34 -2.64
C PHE A 90 0.93 -5.56 -3.43
N VAL A 91 0.37 -4.50 -4.01
CA VAL A 91 -0.88 -4.53 -4.80
C VAL A 91 -0.60 -4.19 -6.26
N ASN A 92 0.02 -3.04 -6.52
CA ASN A 92 0.24 -2.56 -7.88
C ASN A 92 1.41 -1.57 -7.93
N ALA A 93 2.00 -1.40 -9.12
CA ALA A 93 2.97 -0.36 -9.40
C ALA A 93 2.66 0.32 -10.73
N TYR A 94 2.83 1.64 -10.79
CA TYR A 94 2.64 2.42 -12.01
C TYR A 94 3.64 3.57 -12.09
N ASN A 95 4.03 3.93 -13.31
CA ASN A 95 4.82 5.11 -13.57
C ASN A 95 3.89 6.27 -13.94
N LEU A 96 4.11 7.45 -13.36
CA LEU A 96 3.51 8.67 -13.90
C LEU A 96 4.57 9.42 -14.71
N PRO A 97 4.43 9.48 -16.04
CA PRO A 97 5.25 10.37 -16.83
C PRO A 97 4.96 11.80 -16.37
N SER A 98 5.99 12.52 -15.94
CA SER A 98 5.87 13.95 -15.72
C SER A 98 5.40 14.58 -17.03
N ALA A 99 4.22 15.20 -17.03
CA ALA A 99 3.69 15.86 -18.20
C ALA A 99 4.77 16.77 -18.81
N PRO A 100 4.97 16.77 -20.14
CA PRO A 100 5.87 17.71 -20.77
C PRO A 100 5.29 19.11 -20.57
N THR A 101 5.82 19.86 -19.61
CA THR A 101 5.50 21.28 -19.45
C THR A 101 6.10 22.01 -20.63
N THR A 102 5.33 22.10 -21.72
CA THR A 102 5.71 22.85 -22.92
C THR A 102 5.39 24.31 -22.64
N SER A 103 6.29 25.04 -21.98
CA SER A 103 6.19 26.50 -21.87
C SER A 103 6.68 27.11 -23.18
N THR A 104 5.76 27.43 -24.09
CA THR A 104 6.05 28.21 -25.29
C THR A 104 6.30 29.66 -24.90
N THR A 105 7.57 30.06 -24.83
CA THR A 105 7.99 31.46 -24.91
C THR A 105 8.62 31.67 -26.29
N SER A 106 8.07 32.60 -27.06
CA SER A 106 8.51 32.93 -28.41
C SER A 106 10.01 33.24 -28.46
N GLY A 107 10.78 32.36 -29.10
CA GLY A 107 12.21 32.55 -29.39
C GLY A 107 13.11 31.65 -28.55
N SER A 108 13.69 30.64 -29.20
CA SER A 108 14.68 29.66 -28.70
C SER A 108 14.12 28.53 -27.83
N VAL A 109 14.00 27.36 -28.46
CA VAL A 109 13.74 26.06 -27.82
C VAL A 109 15.10 25.41 -27.56
N THR A 110 15.53 25.38 -26.30
CA THR A 110 16.62 24.49 -25.84
C THR A 110 16.03 23.58 -24.77
N THR A 111 15.73 22.34 -25.13
CA THR A 111 15.38 21.27 -24.19
C THR A 111 16.66 20.82 -23.49
N THR A 112 16.62 20.52 -22.19
CA THR A 112 17.05 19.23 -21.59
C THR A 112 17.00 19.32 -20.06
N THR A 113 15.85 18.99 -19.47
CA THR A 113 15.83 18.43 -18.10
C THR A 113 15.04 17.14 -18.19
N ALA A 114 15.72 16.01 -17.95
CA ALA A 114 15.16 14.67 -18.10
C ALA A 114 13.84 14.53 -17.33
N PRO A 115 12.78 13.94 -17.93
CA PRO A 115 11.54 13.67 -17.22
C PRO A 115 11.84 12.70 -16.08
N GLN A 116 11.83 13.21 -14.84
CA GLN A 116 12.02 12.39 -13.65
C GLN A 116 10.74 11.56 -13.48
N SER A 117 10.69 10.39 -14.14
CA SER A 117 9.61 9.43 -13.99
C SER A 117 9.55 8.97 -12.53
N LYS A 118 8.50 9.37 -11.83
CA LYS A 118 8.20 8.88 -10.49
C LYS A 118 7.53 7.51 -10.59
N MET A 119 8.02 6.56 -9.80
CA MET A 119 7.40 5.25 -9.68
C MET A 119 6.54 5.22 -8.42
N TYR A 120 5.29 4.78 -8.57
CA TYR A 120 4.31 4.69 -7.51
C TYR A 120 4.01 3.22 -7.23
N TYR A 121 4.05 2.82 -5.96
CA TYR A 121 3.74 1.46 -5.54
C TYR A 121 2.61 1.52 -4.52
N ILE A 122 1.54 0.77 -4.76
CA ILE A 122 0.42 0.63 -3.83
C ILE A 122 0.63 -0.64 -3.02
N MET A 123 0.50 -0.52 -1.71
CA MET A 123 0.53 -1.64 -0.79
C MET A 123 -0.70 -1.62 0.11
N ARG A 124 -1.14 -2.80 0.56
CA ARG A 124 -2.27 -2.97 1.46
C ARG A 124 -1.93 -3.78 2.69
N ARG A 125 -2.63 -3.55 3.79
CA ARG A 125 -2.53 -4.33 5.02
C ARG A 125 -3.90 -4.50 5.66
N LEU A 126 -4.16 -5.67 6.25
CA LEU A 126 -5.36 -5.91 7.03
C LEU A 126 -5.15 -5.43 8.46
N VAL A 127 -6.04 -4.60 8.96
CA VAL A 127 -6.01 -4.08 10.34
C VAL A 127 -7.34 -4.38 11.03
N PRO A 128 -7.35 -4.78 12.32
CA PRO A 128 -8.58 -4.95 13.06
C PRO A 128 -9.42 -3.66 13.05
N ALA A 129 -10.71 -3.76 12.74
CA ALA A 129 -11.64 -2.63 12.86
C ALA A 129 -11.70 -2.21 14.33
N GLN A 130 -11.30 -0.96 14.59
CA GLN A 130 -11.61 -0.25 15.83
C GLN A 130 -13.11 0.02 15.92
#